data_AF-A0A2H0QI72-F1
#
_entry.id   AF-A0A2H0QI72-F1
#
_cell.length_a   1.000
_cell.length_b   1.000
_cell.length_c   1.000
_cell.angle_alpha   90.00
_cell.angle_beta   90.00
_cell.angle_gamma   90.00
#
_symmetry.space_group_name_H-M   'P 1'
#
loop_
_entity.id
_entity.type
_entity.pdbx_description
1 polymer ?
#
loop_
_entity_poly.entity_id
_entity_poly.type
_entity_poly.pdbx_seq_one_letter_code
_entity_poly.pdbx_strand_id
1 'polypeptide(L)'
;MTIFKVTGLLCQRKFVDFKHLSKRKPLILADSERDALLEIFPRGVVALDIETTGLSPLVDKIIELSAFKVTPDGISTFDQLINPEIKIPQFTIDIHGIKDEDVANMPTIKDVLPHFVQFADDLPLIAHNAKFDIGFIIFWLHRMGMSFKSNEVYCSVKYSRMVFKTEVENHKLGTLAETLNIPLLNHHRALDDAYASLMIFAKGMIKQKRDQGKVYLGESLLFKLFDFKKNKDLDIPEKLIGLISKIEKKQVIDIKYNGGSRRGEFRPIRPISLLPLPEGNVLYAHCLESDVYKSFALKKISEFRELNADELKKRLDQLAKSKKK
;
A
#
# COMPACT_ATOMS: atom_id res chain seq x y z
N MET A 1 -47.23 2.17 20.52
CA MET A 1 -46.78 3.32 19.70
C MET A 1 -45.96 4.21 20.62
N THR A 2 -44.65 3.98 20.71
CA THR A 2 -43.77 4.75 21.60
C THR A 2 -42.46 4.96 20.87
N ILE A 3 -42.29 6.18 20.40
CA ILE A 3 -41.13 6.69 19.67
C ILE A 3 -40.04 6.96 20.70
N PHE A 4 -38.93 6.22 20.67
CA PHE A 4 -37.71 6.61 21.38
C PHE A 4 -36.88 7.53 20.47
N LYS A 5 -37.00 8.83 20.71
CA LYS A 5 -36.02 9.84 20.31
C LYS A 5 -34.71 9.53 21.02
N VAL A 6 -33.66 9.20 20.28
CA VAL A 6 -32.28 9.27 20.78
C VAL A 6 -31.75 10.64 20.41
N THR A 7 -31.86 11.57 21.35
CA THR A 7 -31.19 12.88 21.32
C THR A 7 -29.70 12.68 21.54
N GLY A 8 -28.89 13.32 20.69
CA GLY A 8 -27.44 13.30 20.79
C GLY A 8 -26.94 13.86 22.12
N LEU A 9 -25.95 13.18 22.70
CA LEU A 9 -25.09 13.71 23.74
C LEU A 9 -23.72 13.02 23.65
N LEU A 10 -22.70 13.83 23.39
CA LEU A 10 -21.29 13.63 23.71
C LEU A 10 -20.67 12.24 23.47
N CYS A 11 -20.13 12.03 22.26
CA CYS A 11 -18.98 11.15 22.09
C CYS A 11 -17.68 11.95 22.36
N GLN A 12 -17.48 12.32 23.63
CA GLN A 12 -16.16 12.66 24.16
C GLN A 12 -15.75 11.51 25.09
N ARG A 13 -15.25 10.43 24.52
CA ARG A 13 -14.46 9.44 25.29
C ARG A 13 -13.10 9.30 24.63
N LYS A 14 -12.15 9.89 25.37
CA LYS A 14 -10.70 9.92 25.19
C LYS A 14 -10.17 8.60 24.62
N PHE A 15 -9.64 8.65 23.41
CA PHE A 15 -8.57 7.75 22.99
C PHE A 15 -7.26 8.55 23.05
N VAL A 16 -6.39 8.06 23.93
CA VAL A 16 -4.98 8.37 24.20
C VAL A 16 -4.44 9.72 23.72
N ASP A 17 -4.10 10.56 24.71
CA ASP A 17 -3.29 11.76 24.60
C ASP A 17 -1.98 11.49 23.81
N PHE A 18 -1.85 12.11 22.63
CA PHE A 18 -0.69 11.98 21.74
C PHE A 18 0.56 12.69 22.29
N LYS A 19 1.14 12.14 23.36
CA LYS A 19 2.40 12.65 23.93
C LYS A 19 3.63 12.43 23.05
N HIS A 20 3.53 11.67 21.96
CA HIS A 20 4.65 11.44 21.03
C HIS A 20 4.76 12.44 19.86
N LEU A 21 3.85 13.42 19.76
CA LEU A 21 3.85 14.41 18.67
C LEU A 21 4.43 15.78 19.04
N SER A 22 4.97 15.96 20.25
CA SER A 22 5.33 17.28 20.81
C SER A 22 6.48 18.03 20.12
N LYS A 23 6.95 17.58 18.95
CA LYS A 23 8.01 18.23 18.15
C LYS A 23 7.80 18.19 16.63
N ARG A 24 6.62 17.83 16.10
CA ARG A 24 6.40 17.86 14.65
C ARG A 24 6.06 19.28 14.19
N LYS A 25 6.72 19.77 13.13
CA LYS A 25 6.17 20.90 12.36
C LYS A 25 4.77 20.48 11.87
N PRO A 26 3.77 21.36 11.94
CA PRO A 26 2.47 21.03 11.37
C PRO A 26 2.65 20.68 9.89
N LEU A 27 2.03 19.58 9.47
CA LEU A 27 1.88 19.25 8.05
C LEU A 27 0.89 20.27 7.47
N ILE A 28 1.41 21.29 6.79
CA ILE A 28 0.63 22.38 6.20
C ILE A 28 0.48 22.12 4.71
N LEU A 29 -0.76 22.09 4.25
CA LEU A 29 -1.10 22.08 2.83
C LEU A 29 -1.31 23.52 2.37
N ALA A 30 -0.68 23.94 1.28
CA ALA A 30 -0.95 25.27 0.71
C ALA A 30 -2.36 25.33 0.13
N ASP A 31 -2.97 26.53 0.11
CA ASP A 31 -4.33 26.71 -0.44
C ASP A 31 -4.43 26.23 -1.89
N SER A 32 -3.42 26.52 -2.72
CA SER A 32 -3.38 26.04 -4.11
C SER A 32 -3.32 24.51 -4.24
N GLU A 33 -2.69 23.82 -3.29
CA GLU A 33 -2.61 22.36 -3.26
C GLU A 33 -3.93 21.76 -2.77
N ARG A 34 -4.56 22.38 -1.77
CA ARG A 34 -5.90 22.03 -1.30
C ARG A 34 -6.94 22.22 -2.41
N ASP A 35 -6.92 23.36 -3.08
CA ASP A 35 -7.86 23.69 -4.15
C ASP A 35 -7.72 22.73 -5.33
N ALA A 36 -6.48 22.40 -5.73
CA ALA A 36 -6.25 21.41 -6.78
C ALA A 36 -6.82 20.02 -6.42
N LEU A 37 -6.68 19.60 -5.15
CA LEU A 37 -7.26 18.33 -4.68
C LEU A 37 -8.80 18.39 -4.67
N LEU A 38 -9.39 19.47 -4.17
CA LEU A 38 -10.85 19.60 -4.04
C LEU A 38 -11.55 19.89 -5.38
N GLU A 39 -10.85 20.46 -6.38
CA GLU A 39 -11.37 20.55 -7.76
C GLU A 39 -11.64 19.16 -8.34
N ILE A 40 -10.78 18.18 -8.01
CA ILE A 40 -10.87 16.80 -8.52
C ILE A 40 -11.68 15.90 -7.59
N PHE A 41 -11.57 16.11 -6.28
CA PHE A 41 -12.23 15.34 -5.24
C PHE A 41 -13.11 16.26 -4.38
N PRO A 42 -14.28 16.70 -4.87
CA PRO A 42 -15.07 17.76 -4.24
C PRO A 42 -15.59 17.41 -2.83
N ARG A 43 -15.75 16.11 -2.52
CA ARG A 43 -16.10 15.65 -1.16
C ARG A 43 -14.90 15.49 -0.23
N GLY A 44 -13.70 15.46 -0.80
CA GLY A 44 -12.46 15.17 -0.09
C GLY A 44 -11.77 13.89 -0.56
N VAL A 45 -10.56 13.68 -0.03
CA VAL A 45 -9.67 12.57 -0.36
C VAL A 45 -8.84 12.20 0.87
N VAL A 46 -8.46 10.93 0.96
CA VAL A 46 -7.66 10.39 2.07
C VAL A 46 -6.39 9.79 1.48
N ALA A 47 -5.23 10.29 1.85
CA ALA A 47 -3.99 9.55 1.63
C ALA A 47 -3.68 8.69 2.86
N LEU A 48 -3.12 7.50 2.66
CA LEU A 48 -2.75 6.59 3.73
C LEU A 48 -1.43 5.89 3.42
N ASP A 49 -0.83 5.37 4.48
CA ASP A 49 0.37 4.54 4.45
C ASP A 49 0.34 3.59 5.66
N ILE A 50 1.02 2.45 5.53
CA ILE A 50 1.17 1.49 6.63
C ILE A 50 2.64 1.08 6.81
N GLU A 51 3.01 0.85 8.07
CA GLU A 51 4.22 0.11 8.39
C GLU A 51 3.85 -1.33 8.76
N THR A 52 4.71 -2.27 8.41
CA THR A 52 4.44 -3.71 8.55
C THR A 52 5.67 -4.50 9.01
N THR A 53 5.45 -5.69 9.57
CA THR A 53 6.52 -6.62 9.96
C THR A 53 7.18 -7.32 8.76
N GLY A 54 6.71 -7.05 7.55
CA GLY A 54 7.19 -7.67 6.31
C GLY A 54 6.29 -7.31 5.12
N LEU A 55 6.30 -8.12 4.06
CA LEU A 55 5.75 -7.72 2.77
C LEU A 55 4.44 -8.43 2.38
N SER A 56 3.97 -9.38 3.19
CA SER A 56 2.87 -10.27 2.84
C SER A 56 1.75 -10.23 3.88
N PRO A 57 0.52 -9.78 3.54
CA PRO A 57 -0.58 -9.72 4.50
C PRO A 57 -1.00 -11.10 5.02
N LEU A 58 -0.61 -12.18 4.34
CA LEU A 58 -0.88 -13.55 4.78
C LEU A 58 -0.11 -13.93 6.06
N VAL A 59 1.14 -13.46 6.18
CA VAL A 59 2.07 -13.91 7.23
C VAL A 59 2.62 -12.76 8.08
N ASP A 60 2.62 -11.55 7.54
CA ASP A 60 3.07 -10.33 8.20
C ASP A 60 1.89 -9.52 8.78
N LYS A 61 2.21 -8.55 9.64
CA LYS A 61 1.26 -7.76 10.41
C LYS A 61 1.47 -6.28 10.18
N ILE A 62 0.39 -5.50 10.29
CA ILE A 62 0.43 -4.04 10.31
C ILE A 62 0.89 -3.60 11.71
N ILE A 63 1.79 -2.63 11.78
CA ILE A 63 2.32 -2.06 13.03
C ILE A 63 2.08 -0.55 13.15
N GLU A 64 1.83 0.15 12.05
CA GLU A 64 1.38 1.55 12.03
C GLU A 64 0.35 1.68 10.89
N LEU A 65 -0.73 2.41 11.13
CA LEU A 65 -1.69 2.81 10.10
C LEU A 65 -1.96 4.30 10.26
N SER A 66 -1.58 5.06 9.24
CA SER A 66 -1.73 6.51 9.26
C SER A 66 -2.41 7.00 8.00
N ALA A 67 -3.13 8.11 8.13
CA ALA A 67 -3.84 8.72 7.04
C ALA A 67 -3.98 10.24 7.20
N PHE A 68 -3.97 10.92 6.06
CA PHE A 68 -4.14 12.36 5.93
C PHE A 68 -5.35 12.63 5.06
N LYS A 69 -6.39 13.25 5.63
CA LYS A 69 -7.64 13.53 4.93
C LYS A 69 -7.80 15.03 4.70
N VAL A 70 -8.15 15.37 3.46
CA VAL A 70 -8.50 16.74 3.05
C VAL A 70 -9.96 16.75 2.62
N THR A 71 -10.72 17.69 3.16
CA THR A 71 -12.15 17.91 2.85
C THR A 71 -12.44 19.41 2.69
N PRO A 72 -13.64 19.79 2.20
CA PRO A 72 -14.09 21.18 2.26
C PRO A 72 -14.11 21.77 3.67
N ASP A 73 -14.35 20.94 4.69
CA ASP A 73 -14.41 21.35 6.09
C ASP A 73 -13.02 21.48 6.75
N GLY A 74 -11.97 20.99 6.07
CA GLY A 74 -10.59 21.13 6.50
C GLY A 74 -9.80 19.83 6.44
N ILE A 75 -8.73 19.79 7.22
CA ILE A 75 -7.75 18.72 7.26
C ILE A 75 -7.91 17.92 8.55
N SER A 76 -7.84 16.59 8.46
CA SER A 76 -7.81 15.70 9.62
C SER A 76 -6.80 14.58 9.41
N THR A 77 -6.24 14.06 10.51
CA THR A 77 -5.29 12.95 10.46
C THR A 77 -5.78 11.77 11.28
N PHE A 78 -5.34 10.58 10.89
CA PHE A 78 -5.43 9.33 11.63
C PHE A 78 -4.00 8.83 11.77
N ASP A 79 -3.54 8.48 12.97
CA ASP A 79 -2.17 8.02 13.18
C ASP A 79 -2.18 7.04 14.36
N GLN A 80 -1.97 5.75 14.10
CA GLN A 80 -2.13 4.72 15.12
C GLN A 80 -1.06 3.65 14.98
N LEU A 81 -0.24 3.50 16.04
CA LEU A 81 0.58 2.32 16.25
C LEU A 81 -0.31 1.13 16.62
N ILE A 82 0.07 -0.06 16.18
CA ILE A 82 -0.72 -1.28 16.26
C ILE A 82 0.13 -2.38 16.85
N ASN A 83 -0.40 -3.09 17.86
CA ASN A 83 0.22 -4.30 18.35
C ASN A 83 0.05 -5.42 17.32
N PRO A 84 1.14 -5.94 16.72
CA PRO A 84 1.06 -6.98 15.69
C PRO A 84 0.83 -8.39 16.27
N GLU A 85 0.87 -8.55 17.60
CA GLU A 85 0.78 -9.83 18.31
C GLU A 85 1.89 -10.83 17.95
N ILE A 86 2.98 -10.33 17.35
CA ILE A 86 4.20 -11.09 17.00
C ILE A 86 5.42 -10.22 17.25
N LYS A 87 6.60 -10.84 17.32
CA LYS A 87 7.87 -10.12 17.37
C LYS A 87 8.14 -9.39 16.05
N ILE A 88 8.47 -8.10 16.11
CA ILE A 88 8.84 -7.32 14.93
C ILE A 88 10.25 -7.76 14.45
N PRO A 89 10.41 -8.17 13.18
CA PRO A 89 11.72 -8.54 12.65
C PRO A 89 12.69 -7.35 12.61
N GLN A 90 13.96 -7.59 12.96
CA GLN A 90 14.98 -6.53 13.00
C GLN A 90 15.09 -5.74 11.69
N PHE A 91 14.98 -6.41 10.54
CA PHE A 91 15.12 -5.74 9.24
C PHE A 91 14.02 -4.70 8.96
N THR A 92 12.83 -4.81 9.57
CA THR A 92 11.80 -3.76 9.44
C THR A 92 12.02 -2.68 10.48
N ILE A 93 12.45 -3.03 11.70
CA ILE A 93 12.89 -2.05 12.72
C ILE A 93 13.97 -1.12 12.15
N ASP A 94 14.93 -1.66 11.40
CA ASP A 94 16.00 -0.89 10.77
C ASP A 94 15.48 0.11 9.70
N ILE A 95 14.24 -0.10 9.21
CA ILE A 95 13.58 0.77 8.23
C ILE A 95 12.74 1.84 8.94
N HIS A 96 11.74 1.42 9.73
CA HIS A 96 10.74 2.32 10.32
C HIS A 96 11.03 2.77 11.76
N GLY A 97 12.00 2.15 12.43
CA GLY A 97 12.40 2.48 13.80
C GLY A 97 11.44 2.01 14.91
N ILE A 98 10.20 1.63 14.59
CA ILE A 98 9.22 1.05 15.53
C ILE A 98 9.71 -0.28 16.10
N LYS A 99 9.77 -0.40 17.43
CA LYS A 99 10.20 -1.59 18.17
C LYS A 99 9.04 -2.27 18.88
N ASP A 100 9.27 -3.50 19.36
CA ASP A 100 8.29 -4.25 20.15
C ASP A 100 7.78 -3.45 21.37
N GLU A 101 8.66 -2.67 22.01
CA GLU A 101 8.33 -1.83 23.17
C GLU A 101 7.36 -0.67 22.86
N ASP A 102 7.40 -0.14 21.62
CA ASP A 102 6.55 0.96 21.19
C ASP A 102 5.09 0.52 20.97
N VAL A 103 4.90 -0.76 20.63
CA VAL A 103 3.60 -1.31 20.23
C VAL A 103 2.99 -2.29 21.25
N ALA A 104 3.73 -2.70 22.28
CA ALA A 104 3.29 -3.72 23.23
C ALA A 104 1.93 -3.41 23.90
N ASN A 105 1.67 -2.14 24.21
CA ASN A 105 0.44 -1.68 24.85
C ASN A 105 -0.55 -1.01 23.88
N MET A 106 -0.30 -1.11 22.56
CA MET A 106 -1.15 -0.52 21.53
C MET A 106 -2.33 -1.45 21.19
N PRO A 107 -3.43 -0.90 20.64
CA PRO A 107 -4.56 -1.71 20.17
C PRO A 107 -4.16 -2.65 19.02
N THR A 108 -4.92 -3.71 18.82
CA THR A 108 -4.71 -4.62 17.69
C THR A 108 -5.34 -4.06 16.41
N ILE A 109 -4.96 -4.60 15.25
CA ILE A 109 -5.58 -4.20 13.97
C ILE A 109 -7.10 -4.43 13.94
N LYS A 110 -7.61 -5.41 14.70
CA LYS A 110 -9.06 -5.67 14.80
C LYS A 110 -9.79 -4.51 15.48
N ASP A 111 -9.12 -3.82 16.40
CA ASP A 111 -9.66 -2.65 17.09
C ASP A 111 -9.50 -1.39 16.22
N VAL A 112 -8.35 -1.25 15.55
CA VAL A 112 -7.98 -0.03 14.81
C VAL A 112 -8.68 0.09 13.46
N LEU A 113 -8.79 -1.02 12.70
CA LEU A 113 -9.30 -0.98 11.33
C LEU A 113 -10.74 -0.45 11.20
N PRO A 114 -11.70 -0.79 12.08
CA PRO A 114 -13.05 -0.20 12.04
C PRO A 114 -13.04 1.33 12.15
N HIS A 115 -12.17 1.87 13.00
CA HIS A 115 -12.02 3.32 13.15
C HIS A 115 -11.39 3.96 11.91
N PHE A 116 -10.40 3.31 11.30
CA PHE A 116 -9.86 3.78 10.02
C PHE A 116 -10.92 3.76 8.92
N VAL A 117 -11.73 2.72 8.81
CA VAL A 117 -12.81 2.64 7.81
C VAL A 117 -13.85 3.74 8.03
N GLN A 118 -14.21 4.02 9.29
CA GLN A 118 -15.10 5.13 9.61
C GLN A 118 -14.45 6.48 9.28
N PHE A 119 -13.15 6.63 9.58
CA PHE A 119 -12.41 7.83 9.23
C PHE A 119 -12.40 8.02 7.72
N ALA A 120 -12.01 7.02 6.94
CA ALA A 120 -11.93 7.13 5.48
C ALA A 120 -13.31 7.27 4.80
N ASP A 121 -14.35 6.69 5.41
CA ASP A 121 -15.70 6.54 4.89
C ASP A 121 -15.70 6.01 3.44
N ASP A 122 -16.33 6.72 2.50
CA ASP A 122 -16.39 6.36 1.08
C ASP A 122 -15.53 7.29 0.20
N LEU A 123 -14.64 8.09 0.81
CA LEU A 123 -13.76 9.02 0.09
C LEU A 123 -12.70 8.26 -0.73
N PRO A 124 -12.27 8.82 -1.88
CA PRO A 124 -11.10 8.31 -2.61
C PRO A 124 -9.87 8.13 -1.71
N LEU A 125 -9.13 7.06 -1.96
CA LEU A 125 -7.90 6.70 -1.25
C LEU A 125 -6.69 6.91 -2.14
N ILE A 126 -5.61 7.47 -1.59
CA ILE A 126 -4.30 7.64 -2.23
C ILE A 126 -3.25 6.90 -1.39
N ALA A 127 -2.36 6.16 -2.03
CA ALA A 127 -1.17 5.61 -1.38
C ALA A 127 0.01 5.51 -2.36
N HIS A 128 1.24 5.50 -1.83
CA HIS A 128 2.43 5.24 -2.63
C HIS A 128 2.58 3.74 -2.84
N ASN A 129 2.64 3.29 -4.10
CA ASN A 129 2.58 1.86 -4.42
C ASN A 129 1.32 1.16 -3.82
N ALA A 130 0.18 1.86 -3.88
CA ALA A 130 -1.07 1.56 -3.17
C ALA A 130 -1.55 0.09 -3.11
N LYS A 131 -1.17 -0.77 -4.06
CA LYS A 131 -1.50 -2.20 -4.00
C LYS A 131 -0.96 -2.89 -2.75
N PHE A 132 0.14 -2.38 -2.20
CA PHE A 132 0.75 -2.90 -0.98
C PHE A 132 -0.15 -2.61 0.23
N ASP A 133 -0.33 -1.34 0.56
CA ASP A 133 -1.07 -0.88 1.73
C ASP A 133 -2.52 -1.37 1.70
N ILE A 134 -3.17 -1.15 0.56
CA ILE A 134 -4.56 -1.54 0.36
C ILE A 134 -4.70 -3.07 0.34
N GLY A 135 -3.67 -3.81 -0.06
CA GLY A 135 -3.66 -5.27 0.02
C GLY A 135 -3.77 -5.79 1.46
N PHE A 136 -3.06 -5.15 2.39
CA PHE A 136 -3.17 -5.44 3.83
C PHE A 136 -4.54 -5.05 4.40
N ILE A 137 -5.06 -3.88 4.03
CA ILE A 137 -6.39 -3.43 4.46
C ILE A 137 -7.46 -4.40 3.97
N ILE A 138 -7.46 -4.76 2.68
CA ILE A 138 -8.42 -5.68 2.08
C ILE A 138 -8.35 -7.05 2.76
N PHE A 139 -7.14 -7.56 3.01
CA PHE A 139 -6.96 -8.82 3.73
C PHE A 139 -7.69 -8.82 5.08
N TRP A 140 -7.52 -7.76 5.86
CA TRP A 140 -8.18 -7.65 7.16
C TRP A 140 -9.68 -7.38 7.06
N LEU A 141 -10.14 -6.60 6.08
CA LEU A 141 -11.57 -6.43 5.82
C LEU A 141 -12.25 -7.78 5.54
N HIS A 142 -11.64 -8.63 4.70
CA HIS A 142 -12.13 -9.99 4.47
C HIS A 142 -12.12 -10.83 5.75
N ARG A 143 -10.99 -10.88 6.45
CA ARG A 143 -10.82 -11.68 7.67
C ARG A 143 -11.78 -11.30 8.79
N MET A 144 -12.19 -10.03 8.84
CA MET A 144 -13.14 -9.51 9.83
C MET A 144 -14.60 -9.51 9.32
N GLY A 145 -14.85 -9.93 8.07
CA GLY A 145 -16.19 -9.91 7.47
C GLY A 145 -16.76 -8.49 7.31
N MET A 146 -15.90 -7.48 7.21
CA MET A 146 -16.31 -6.08 7.09
C MET A 146 -16.80 -5.75 5.68
N SER A 147 -17.73 -4.80 5.58
CA SER A 147 -18.25 -4.35 4.29
C SER A 147 -17.23 -3.48 3.55
N PHE A 148 -17.08 -3.71 2.25
CA PHE A 148 -16.35 -2.81 1.36
C PHE A 148 -17.19 -1.60 0.99
N LYS A 149 -16.60 -0.42 1.15
CA LYS A 149 -17.14 0.85 0.69
C LYS A 149 -16.73 1.09 -0.78
N SER A 150 -17.30 2.11 -1.42
CA SER A 150 -17.08 2.40 -2.85
C SER A 150 -15.83 3.24 -3.14
N ASN A 151 -14.87 3.30 -2.21
CA ASN A 151 -13.67 4.12 -2.36
C ASN A 151 -12.92 3.76 -3.64
N GLU A 152 -12.60 4.78 -4.42
CA GLU A 152 -11.67 4.69 -5.55
C GLU A 152 -10.23 4.73 -5.02
N VAL A 153 -9.39 3.81 -5.48
CA VAL A 153 -8.01 3.68 -5.02
C VAL A 153 -7.04 4.19 -6.08
N TYR A 154 -6.27 5.20 -5.71
CA TYR A 154 -5.30 5.89 -6.56
C TYR A 154 -3.87 5.63 -6.10
N CYS A 155 -2.95 5.46 -7.07
CA CYS A 155 -1.54 5.16 -6.80
C CYS A 155 -0.61 6.30 -7.25
N SER A 156 0.14 6.88 -6.30
CA SER A 156 1.02 8.02 -6.58
C SER A 156 2.23 7.65 -7.45
N VAL A 157 2.69 6.39 -7.42
CA VAL A 157 3.72 5.89 -8.36
C VAL A 157 3.20 5.89 -9.80
N LYS A 158 1.94 5.49 -10.01
CA LYS A 158 1.32 5.48 -11.33
C LYS A 158 1.09 6.90 -11.84
N TYR A 159 0.60 7.77 -10.96
CA TYR A 159 0.40 9.18 -11.29
C TYR A 159 1.72 9.89 -11.61
N SER A 160 2.74 9.72 -10.78
CA SER A 160 4.04 10.38 -11.00
C SER A 160 4.73 9.91 -12.28
N ARG A 161 4.58 8.65 -12.69
CA ARG A 161 5.06 8.17 -14.01
C ARG A 161 4.39 8.82 -15.20
N MET A 162 3.17 9.32 -15.04
CA MET A 162 2.48 10.06 -16.09
C MET A 162 2.93 11.52 -16.12
N VAL A 163 3.14 12.12 -14.95
CA VAL A 163 3.32 13.58 -14.82
C VAL A 163 4.78 14.03 -14.76
N PHE A 164 5.65 13.23 -14.15
CA PHE A 164 7.04 13.60 -13.83
C PHE A 164 8.07 12.66 -14.48
N LYS A 165 7.68 11.96 -15.55
CA LYS A 165 8.49 10.89 -16.18
C LYS A 165 9.91 11.35 -16.56
N THR A 166 10.06 12.62 -16.93
CA THR A 166 11.31 13.19 -17.43
C THR A 166 12.10 13.95 -16.36
N GLU A 167 11.48 14.20 -15.21
CA GLU A 167 11.99 15.09 -14.16
C GLU A 167 12.61 14.32 -12.99
N VAL A 168 12.32 13.02 -12.84
CA VAL A 168 12.88 12.18 -11.76
C VAL A 168 13.67 10.99 -12.29
N GLU A 169 14.76 10.64 -11.59
CA GLU A 169 15.54 9.44 -11.89
C GLU A 169 14.74 8.14 -11.65
N ASN A 170 13.84 8.16 -10.66
CA ASN A 170 12.98 7.05 -10.31
C ASN A 170 11.76 7.57 -9.54
N HIS A 171 10.76 6.71 -9.38
CA HIS A 171 9.47 7.06 -8.76
C HIS A 171 9.34 6.54 -7.33
N LYS A 172 10.46 6.39 -6.59
CA LYS A 172 10.42 6.13 -5.15
C LYS A 172 9.96 7.39 -4.42
N LEU A 173 9.30 7.21 -3.29
CA LEU A 173 8.73 8.31 -2.50
C LEU A 173 9.78 9.36 -2.13
N GLY A 174 10.94 8.93 -1.62
CA GLY A 174 12.05 9.84 -1.26
C GLY A 174 12.55 10.69 -2.44
N THR A 175 12.85 10.07 -3.59
CA THR A 175 13.28 10.79 -4.80
C THR A 175 12.23 11.81 -5.28
N LEU A 176 10.96 11.43 -5.26
CA LEU A 176 9.87 12.33 -5.63
C LEU A 176 9.72 13.47 -4.63
N ALA A 177 9.81 13.18 -3.33
CA ALA A 177 9.70 14.19 -2.29
C ALA A 177 10.81 15.22 -2.39
N GLU A 178 12.06 14.78 -2.57
CA GLU A 178 13.21 15.66 -2.79
C GLU A 178 13.03 16.53 -4.04
N THR A 179 12.75 15.90 -5.19
CA THR A 179 12.61 16.61 -6.48
C THR A 179 11.48 17.65 -6.47
N LEU A 180 10.39 17.33 -5.78
CA LEU A 180 9.19 18.18 -5.71
C LEU A 180 9.20 19.14 -4.51
N ASN A 181 10.29 19.19 -3.73
CA ASN A 181 10.41 19.98 -2.50
C ASN A 181 9.26 19.70 -1.50
N ILE A 182 8.90 18.43 -1.34
CA ILE A 182 7.93 17.98 -0.35
C ILE A 182 8.68 17.66 0.95
N PRO A 183 8.29 18.24 2.09
CA PRO A 183 8.90 17.92 3.37
C PRO A 183 8.67 16.44 3.71
N LEU A 184 9.76 15.68 3.76
CA LEU A 184 9.77 14.28 4.22
C LEU A 184 10.73 14.18 5.41
N LEU A 185 10.25 14.69 6.56
CA LEU A 185 11.09 14.92 7.74
C LEU A 185 11.50 13.60 8.40
N ASN A 186 10.61 12.60 8.41
CA ASN A 186 10.89 11.26 8.90
C ASN A 186 10.42 10.24 7.87
N HIS A 187 11.27 9.92 6.90
CA HIS A 187 10.99 8.82 5.98
C HIS A 187 10.80 7.53 6.79
N HIS A 188 9.78 6.71 6.46
CA HIS A 188 9.33 5.54 7.23
C HIS A 188 8.58 5.87 8.53
N ARG A 189 7.92 7.03 8.55
CA ARG A 189 6.79 7.29 9.43
C ARG A 189 5.55 7.39 8.56
N ALA A 190 4.58 6.52 8.79
CA ALA A 190 3.44 6.36 7.89
C ALA A 190 2.67 7.67 7.65
N LEU A 191 2.53 8.54 8.67
CA LEU A 191 1.83 9.82 8.46
C LEU A 191 2.58 10.77 7.50
N ASP A 192 3.90 10.83 7.59
CA ASP A 192 4.74 11.68 6.73
C ASP A 192 4.73 11.14 5.28
N ASP A 193 4.76 9.80 5.12
CA ASP A 193 4.72 9.13 3.82
C ASP A 193 3.31 9.20 3.16
N ALA A 194 2.23 9.13 3.95
CA ALA A 194 0.86 9.38 3.51
C ALA A 194 0.70 10.83 3.01
N TYR A 195 1.22 11.80 3.77
CA TYR A 195 1.23 13.20 3.35
C TYR A 195 2.02 13.40 2.05
N ALA A 196 3.24 12.84 1.95
CA ALA A 196 4.05 12.95 0.74
C ALA A 196 3.33 12.36 -0.50
N SER A 197 2.63 11.23 -0.32
CA SER A 197 1.80 10.62 -1.36
C SER A 197 0.70 11.55 -1.87
N LEU A 198 0.02 12.26 -0.96
CA LEU A 198 -0.99 13.25 -1.31
C LEU A 198 -0.39 14.45 -2.06
N MET A 199 0.76 14.93 -1.59
CA MET A 199 1.46 16.08 -2.17
C MET A 199 1.95 15.82 -3.59
N ILE A 200 2.37 14.58 -3.90
CA ILE A 200 2.69 14.17 -5.27
C ILE A 200 1.47 14.35 -6.19
N PHE A 201 0.26 14.02 -5.71
CA PHE A 201 -0.97 14.26 -6.46
C PHE A 201 -1.23 15.76 -6.62
N ALA A 202 -1.26 16.53 -5.52
CA ALA A 202 -1.55 17.96 -5.57
C ALA A 202 -0.59 18.71 -6.51
N LYS A 203 0.72 18.49 -6.37
CA LYS A 203 1.74 19.13 -7.23
C LYS A 203 1.62 18.67 -8.68
N GLY A 204 1.30 17.40 -8.92
CA GLY A 204 1.08 16.89 -10.28
C GLY A 204 -0.15 17.50 -10.94
N MET A 205 -1.25 17.68 -10.19
CA MET A 205 -2.48 18.31 -10.66
C MET A 205 -2.22 19.77 -11.04
N ILE A 206 -1.52 20.52 -10.19
CA ILE A 206 -1.11 21.91 -10.47
C ILE A 206 -0.26 21.98 -11.74
N LYS A 207 0.74 21.10 -11.87
CA LYS A 207 1.59 21.03 -13.07
C LYS A 207 0.77 20.72 -14.32
N GLN A 208 -0.10 19.71 -14.29
CA GLN A 208 -0.96 19.37 -15.42
C GLN A 208 -1.90 20.52 -15.81
N LYS A 209 -2.53 21.18 -14.83
CA LYS A 209 -3.40 22.33 -15.06
C LYS A 209 -2.63 23.48 -15.72
N ARG A 210 -1.41 23.76 -15.25
CA ARG A 210 -0.52 24.78 -15.83
C ARG A 210 -0.07 24.41 -17.25
N ASP A 211 0.37 23.18 -17.46
CA ASP A 211 1.01 22.75 -18.71
C ASP A 211 -0.03 22.38 -19.81
N GLN A 212 -1.25 21.97 -19.43
CA GLN A 212 -2.25 21.37 -20.33
C GLN A 212 -3.67 21.95 -20.18
N GLY A 213 -3.91 22.83 -19.20
CA GLY A 213 -5.24 23.40 -18.91
C GLY A 213 -6.23 22.43 -18.23
N LYS A 214 -5.86 21.16 -18.07
CA LYS A 214 -6.72 20.12 -17.48
C LYS A 214 -5.91 19.10 -16.69
N VAL A 215 -6.55 18.45 -15.72
CA VAL A 215 -5.99 17.35 -14.93
C VAL A 215 -6.48 16.03 -15.50
N TYR A 216 -5.60 15.03 -15.58
CA TYR A 216 -5.94 13.68 -16.00
C TYR A 216 -5.29 12.66 -15.08
N LEU A 217 -6.13 11.92 -14.34
CA LEU A 217 -5.67 10.90 -13.37
C LEU A 217 -5.32 9.56 -14.03
N GLY A 218 -5.94 9.21 -15.16
CA GLY A 218 -5.58 8.06 -15.99
C GLY A 218 -5.29 6.76 -15.23
N GLU A 219 -4.13 6.16 -15.49
CA GLU A 219 -3.70 4.88 -14.90
C GLU A 219 -3.44 4.91 -13.38
N SER A 220 -3.55 6.08 -12.74
CA SER A 220 -3.41 6.16 -11.29
C SER A 220 -4.59 5.52 -10.56
N LEU A 221 -5.80 5.54 -11.14
CA LEU A 221 -6.95 4.80 -10.63
C LEU A 221 -6.72 3.29 -10.83
N LEU A 222 -6.61 2.55 -9.74
CA LEU A 222 -6.34 1.12 -9.78
C LEU A 222 -7.62 0.28 -9.79
N PHE A 223 -8.54 0.55 -8.86
CA PHE A 223 -9.76 -0.23 -8.62
C PHE A 223 -10.66 0.47 -7.59
N LYS A 224 -11.87 -0.04 -7.37
CA LYS A 224 -12.71 0.33 -6.23
C LYS A 224 -12.65 -0.74 -5.15
N LEU A 225 -12.64 -0.34 -3.87
CA LEU A 225 -12.64 -1.31 -2.76
C LEU A 225 -13.86 -2.26 -2.84
N PHE A 226 -15.01 -1.74 -3.28
CA PHE A 226 -16.22 -2.53 -3.47
C PHE A 226 -16.05 -3.74 -4.40
N ASP A 227 -15.11 -3.67 -5.36
CA ASP A 227 -14.90 -4.75 -6.33
C ASP A 227 -14.36 -6.03 -5.67
N PHE A 228 -13.77 -5.91 -4.46
CA PHE A 228 -13.27 -7.03 -3.69
C PHE A 228 -14.36 -7.84 -2.97
N LYS A 229 -15.59 -7.33 -2.88
CA LYS A 229 -16.73 -8.07 -2.30
C LYS A 229 -16.94 -9.45 -2.95
N LYS A 230 -16.57 -9.60 -4.22
CA LYS A 230 -16.74 -10.83 -5.01
C LYS A 230 -15.68 -11.89 -4.72
N ASN A 231 -14.51 -11.49 -4.23
CA ASN A 231 -13.37 -12.39 -4.04
C ASN A 231 -13.12 -12.51 -2.52
N LYS A 232 -13.97 -13.29 -1.85
CA LYS A 232 -14.06 -13.31 -0.38
C LYS A 232 -12.81 -13.80 0.33
N ASP A 233 -11.97 -14.58 -0.35
CA ASP A 233 -10.80 -15.22 0.23
C ASP A 233 -9.58 -15.06 -0.69
N LEU A 234 -8.39 -15.11 -0.10
CA LEU A 234 -7.17 -15.46 -0.81
C LEU A 234 -7.25 -16.93 -1.24
N ASP A 235 -8.14 -17.24 -2.18
CA ASP A 235 -8.21 -18.52 -2.84
C ASP A 235 -6.90 -18.75 -3.62
N ILE A 236 -6.15 -19.74 -3.15
CA ILE A 236 -4.89 -20.18 -3.73
C ILE A 236 -5.17 -21.57 -4.30
N PRO A 237 -5.03 -21.76 -5.63
CA PRO A 237 -5.20 -23.08 -6.23
C PRO A 237 -4.37 -24.13 -5.47
N GLU A 238 -4.92 -25.32 -5.22
CA GLU A 238 -4.28 -26.35 -4.37
C GLU A 238 -2.81 -26.61 -4.74
N LYS A 239 -2.53 -26.71 -6.04
CA LYS A 239 -1.18 -26.88 -6.60
C LYS A 239 -0.18 -25.77 -6.24
N LEU A 240 -0.66 -24.62 -5.79
CA LEU A 240 0.12 -23.44 -5.42
C LEU A 240 0.14 -23.19 -3.91
N ILE A 241 -0.54 -23.99 -3.09
CA ILE A 241 -0.55 -23.84 -1.61
C ILE A 241 0.88 -23.83 -1.06
N GLY A 242 1.77 -24.64 -1.64
CA GLY A 242 3.18 -24.68 -1.25
C GLY A 242 3.92 -23.34 -1.36
N LEU A 243 3.42 -22.38 -2.17
CA LEU A 243 3.99 -21.03 -2.29
C LEU A 243 4.01 -20.28 -0.96
N ILE A 244 3.07 -20.54 -0.05
CA ILE A 244 3.01 -19.88 1.26
C ILE A 244 4.33 -20.09 2.02
N SER A 245 4.77 -21.35 2.10
CA SER A 245 6.05 -21.69 2.74
C SER A 245 7.27 -21.05 2.05
N LYS A 246 7.18 -20.81 0.73
CA LYS A 246 8.26 -20.21 -0.06
C LYS A 246 8.34 -18.70 0.15
N ILE A 247 7.19 -18.05 0.34
CA ILE A 247 7.08 -16.64 0.70
C ILE A 247 7.70 -16.42 2.08
N GLU A 248 7.30 -17.22 3.08
CA GLU A 248 7.84 -17.14 4.45
C GLU A 248 9.37 -17.26 4.48
N LYS A 249 9.90 -18.25 3.74
CA LYS A 249 11.34 -18.51 3.66
C LYS A 249 12.09 -17.57 2.70
N LYS A 250 11.38 -16.68 2.00
CA LYS A 250 11.91 -15.84 0.89
C LYS A 250 12.73 -16.66 -0.12
N GLN A 251 12.32 -17.93 -0.34
CA GLN A 251 13.06 -18.93 -1.11
C GLN A 251 12.90 -18.65 -2.61
N VAL A 252 14.01 -18.60 -3.35
CA VAL A 252 13.95 -18.49 -4.81
C VAL A 252 13.37 -19.77 -5.40
N ILE A 253 12.39 -19.62 -6.29
CA ILE A 253 11.70 -20.72 -6.98
C ILE A 253 11.60 -20.42 -8.46
N ASP A 254 11.35 -21.46 -9.25
CA ASP A 254 10.98 -21.34 -10.66
C ASP A 254 9.46 -21.43 -10.78
N ILE A 255 8.82 -20.45 -11.45
CA ILE A 255 7.40 -20.53 -11.81
C ILE A 255 7.23 -20.70 -13.31
N LYS A 256 6.28 -21.53 -13.72
CA LYS A 256 5.85 -21.65 -15.11
C LYS A 256 4.62 -20.76 -15.31
N TYR A 257 4.81 -19.63 -16.00
CA TYR A 257 3.79 -18.59 -16.12
C TYR A 257 3.23 -18.45 -17.53
N ASN A 258 1.91 -18.61 -17.66
CA ASN A 258 1.18 -18.54 -18.92
C ASN A 258 0.73 -17.11 -19.27
N GLY A 259 1.65 -16.15 -19.22
CA GLY A 259 1.38 -14.76 -19.59
C GLY A 259 2.64 -13.97 -19.96
N GLY A 260 2.43 -12.87 -20.69
CA GLY A 260 3.53 -12.04 -21.20
C GLY A 260 4.26 -12.69 -22.38
N SER A 261 5.41 -12.14 -22.73
CA SER A 261 6.20 -12.55 -23.91
C SER A 261 6.86 -13.92 -23.81
N ARG A 262 6.99 -14.49 -22.60
CA ARG A 262 7.63 -15.79 -22.32
C ARG A 262 6.63 -16.79 -21.76
N ARG A 263 5.54 -16.99 -22.50
CA ARG A 263 4.40 -17.79 -22.08
C ARG A 263 4.82 -19.26 -21.96
N GLY A 264 4.60 -19.84 -20.78
CA GLY A 264 4.84 -21.27 -20.53
C GLY A 264 6.30 -21.63 -20.24
N GLU A 265 7.21 -20.65 -20.18
CA GLU A 265 8.59 -20.85 -19.76
C GLU A 265 8.73 -20.75 -18.23
N PHE A 266 9.75 -21.43 -17.69
CA PHE A 266 10.12 -21.30 -16.28
C PHE A 266 10.93 -20.03 -16.05
N ARG A 267 10.52 -19.27 -15.04
CA ARG A 267 11.12 -17.99 -14.70
C ARG A 267 11.51 -18.00 -13.22
N PRO A 268 12.77 -17.68 -12.90
CA PRO A 268 13.21 -17.63 -11.53
C PRO A 268 12.65 -16.38 -10.86
N ILE A 269 11.99 -16.58 -9.73
CA ILE A 269 11.42 -15.51 -8.92
C ILE A 269 11.80 -15.67 -7.46
N ARG A 270 11.86 -14.56 -6.75
CA ARG A 270 11.75 -14.54 -5.29
C ARG A 270 10.30 -14.15 -4.96
N PRO A 271 9.46 -15.08 -4.50
CA PRO A 271 8.09 -14.79 -4.12
C PRO A 271 8.09 -13.90 -2.88
N ILE A 272 7.17 -12.95 -2.83
CA ILE A 272 7.12 -11.93 -1.78
C ILE A 272 5.80 -11.96 -1.05
N SER A 273 4.69 -12.02 -1.79
CA SER A 273 3.36 -11.86 -1.20
C SER A 273 2.28 -12.39 -2.11
N LEU A 274 1.18 -12.85 -1.51
CA LEU A 274 -0.06 -13.12 -2.22
C LEU A 274 -1.02 -11.98 -1.95
N LEU A 275 -1.44 -11.30 -3.01
CA LEU A 275 -2.28 -10.12 -2.92
C LEU A 275 -3.64 -10.43 -3.55
N PRO A 276 -4.75 -10.09 -2.87
CA PRO A 276 -6.04 -10.09 -3.52
C PRO A 276 -6.08 -8.99 -4.60
N LEU A 277 -6.72 -9.28 -5.72
CA LEU A 277 -7.16 -8.27 -6.70
C LEU A 277 -8.61 -8.57 -7.09
N PRO A 278 -9.36 -7.58 -7.62
CA PRO A 278 -10.74 -7.80 -8.04
C PRO A 278 -10.88 -8.90 -9.10
N GLU A 279 -9.89 -8.99 -10.00
CA GLU A 279 -9.86 -9.92 -11.14
C GLU A 279 -9.26 -11.31 -10.81
N GLY A 280 -8.99 -11.55 -9.53
CA GLY A 280 -8.39 -12.76 -8.98
C GLY A 280 -6.98 -12.53 -8.41
N ASN A 281 -6.62 -13.41 -7.47
CA ASN A 281 -5.43 -13.28 -6.65
C ASN A 281 -4.13 -13.34 -7.47
N VAL A 282 -3.10 -12.64 -6.99
CA VAL A 282 -1.79 -12.56 -7.65
C VAL A 282 -0.66 -12.91 -6.69
N LEU A 283 0.39 -13.50 -7.23
CA LEU A 283 1.70 -13.59 -6.58
C LEU A 283 2.50 -12.34 -6.94
N TYR A 284 2.79 -11.50 -5.95
CA TYR A 284 3.80 -10.46 -6.06
C TYR A 284 5.18 -11.06 -5.79
N ALA A 285 6.11 -10.83 -6.72
CA ALA A 285 7.44 -11.43 -6.65
C ALA A 285 8.49 -10.59 -7.37
N HIS A 286 9.75 -10.68 -6.91
CA HIS A 286 10.90 -10.15 -7.63
C HIS A 286 11.29 -11.14 -8.73
N CYS A 287 11.14 -10.73 -9.99
CA CYS A 287 11.55 -11.54 -11.12
C CYS A 287 13.04 -11.38 -11.36
N LEU A 288 13.84 -12.41 -11.04
CA LEU A 288 15.31 -12.34 -11.11
C LEU A 288 15.80 -12.16 -12.55
N GLU A 289 15.02 -12.63 -13.52
CA GLU A 289 15.35 -12.51 -14.93
C GLU A 289 15.31 -11.08 -15.45
N SER A 290 14.27 -10.33 -15.09
CA SER A 290 14.11 -8.94 -15.51
C SER A 290 14.56 -7.93 -14.47
N ASP A 291 14.96 -8.40 -13.30
CA ASP A 291 15.36 -7.58 -12.14
C ASP A 291 14.31 -6.55 -11.72
N VAL A 292 13.03 -6.94 -11.80
CA VAL A 292 11.92 -6.07 -11.45
C VAL A 292 10.85 -6.82 -10.69
N TYR A 293 10.19 -6.10 -9.79
CA TYR A 293 9.04 -6.60 -9.04
C TYR A 293 7.80 -6.63 -9.93
N LYS A 294 7.11 -7.76 -9.94
CA LYS A 294 5.96 -8.03 -10.83
C LYS A 294 4.85 -8.75 -10.08
N SER A 295 3.63 -8.58 -10.55
CA SER A 295 2.46 -9.37 -10.15
C SER A 295 2.19 -10.47 -11.19
N PHE A 296 2.08 -11.71 -10.73
CA PHE A 296 1.77 -12.88 -11.53
C PHE A 296 0.37 -13.37 -11.14
N ALA A 297 -0.58 -13.37 -12.06
CA ALA A 297 -1.92 -13.89 -11.77
C ALA A 297 -1.87 -15.37 -11.40
N LEU A 298 -2.41 -15.77 -10.24
CA LEU A 298 -2.33 -17.15 -9.76
C LEU A 298 -2.95 -18.13 -10.76
N LYS A 299 -4.08 -17.75 -11.37
CA LYS A 299 -4.75 -18.51 -12.44
C LYS A 299 -3.88 -18.78 -13.69
N LYS A 300 -2.80 -18.01 -13.88
CA LYS A 300 -1.85 -18.17 -14.99
C LYS A 300 -0.57 -18.90 -14.59
N ILE A 301 -0.37 -19.23 -13.32
CA ILE A 301 0.75 -20.07 -12.88
C ILE A 301 0.32 -21.53 -13.05
N SER A 302 0.96 -22.26 -13.98
CA SER A 302 0.64 -23.66 -14.20
C SER A 302 1.29 -24.56 -13.16
N GLU A 303 2.52 -24.23 -12.75
CA GLU A 303 3.40 -25.04 -11.93
C GLU A 303 4.46 -24.15 -11.27
N PHE A 304 4.98 -24.55 -10.11
CA PHE A 304 6.23 -24.02 -9.57
C PHE A 304 7.11 -25.17 -9.10
N ARG A 305 8.42 -24.95 -9.08
CA ARG A 305 9.39 -25.93 -8.57
C ARG A 305 10.49 -25.25 -7.76
N GLU A 306 11.04 -26.03 -6.84
CA GLU A 306 12.21 -25.62 -6.08
C GLU A 306 13.46 -25.70 -6.95
N LEU A 307 14.42 -24.81 -6.68
CA LEU A 307 15.74 -24.86 -7.28
C LEU A 307 16.71 -25.38 -6.23
N ASN A 308 17.45 -26.43 -6.55
CA ASN A 308 18.56 -26.84 -5.70
C ASN A 308 19.73 -25.83 -5.80
N ALA A 309 20.75 -25.98 -4.94
CA ALA A 309 21.85 -25.03 -4.86
C ALA A 309 22.61 -24.86 -6.20
N ASP A 310 22.83 -25.96 -6.92
CA ASP A 310 23.54 -25.94 -8.20
C ASP A 310 22.70 -25.30 -9.31
N GLU A 311 21.41 -25.61 -9.35
CA GLU A 311 20.45 -25.01 -10.29
C GLU A 311 20.32 -23.51 -10.06
N LEU A 312 20.17 -23.10 -8.79
CA LEU A 312 20.09 -21.69 -8.41
C LEU A 312 21.36 -20.95 -8.82
N LYS A 313 22.53 -21.52 -8.53
CA LYS A 313 23.83 -20.94 -8.92
C LYS A 313 23.93 -20.79 -10.43
N LYS A 314 23.66 -21.87 -11.19
CA LYS A 314 23.65 -21.83 -12.67
C LYS A 314 22.70 -20.76 -13.21
N ARG A 315 21.51 -20.62 -12.61
CA ARG A 315 20.52 -19.62 -13.02
C ARG A 315 21.02 -18.20 -12.76
N LEU A 316 21.54 -17.93 -11.57
CA LEU A 316 22.10 -16.62 -11.21
C LEU A 316 23.29 -16.26 -12.11
N ASP A 317 24.17 -17.21 -12.41
CA ASP A 317 25.31 -17.01 -13.31
C ASP A 317 24.87 -16.69 -14.76
N GLN A 318 23.84 -17.39 -15.26
CA GLN A 318 23.26 -17.11 -16.59
C GLN A 318 22.67 -15.70 -16.67
N LEU A 319 21.96 -15.27 -15.63
CA LEU A 319 21.35 -13.95 -15.55
C LEU A 319 22.42 -12.84 -15.44
N ALA A 320 23.47 -13.06 -14.67
CA ALA A 320 24.60 -12.12 -14.57
C ALA A 320 25.31 -11.93 -15.92
N LYS A 321 25.44 -12.99 -16.72
CA LYS A 321 26.03 -12.92 -18.07
C LYS A 321 25.12 -12.18 -19.06
N SER A 322 23.80 -12.32 -18.97
CA SER A 322 22.88 -11.62 -19.89
C SER A 322 22.78 -10.12 -19.60
N LYS A 323 23.03 -9.67 -18.36
CA LYS A 323 23.06 -8.24 -18.00
C LYS A 323 24.33 -7.50 -18.47
N LYS A 324 25.39 -8.22 -18.86
CA LYS A 324 26.65 -7.66 -19.36
C LYS A 324 26.70 -7.51 -20.89
N LYS A 325 25.65 -7.92 -21.60
CA LYS A 325 25.45 -7.71 -23.04
C LYS A 325 24.40 -6.64 -23.26
#